data_AF-A0A7J6G7H4-F1
#
_entry.id   AF-A0A7J6G7H4-F1
#
_cell.length_a   1.000
_cell.length_b   1.000
_cell.length_c   1.000
_cell.angle_alpha   90.00
_cell.angle_beta   90.00
_cell.angle_gamma   90.00
#
_symmetry.space_group_name_H-M   'P 1'
#
loop_
_entity.id
_entity.type
_entity.pdbx_description
1 polymer ?
#
loop_
_entity_poly.entity_id
_entity_poly.type
_entity_poly.pdbx_seq_one_letter_code
_entity_poly.pdbx_strand_id
1 'polypeptide(L)'
;MMTPKVNEDELELALAKASMGNKTVIIAMMNRAYAEQDLKGDTTMLDIFLDSFWLGDEETRKLRDHLLIVAVDQTAYDRCQFLRLNCFRLETDGVDFRGEKLFMSQEFIKMMWRRTLFLLDVLKRGYSFVFTLVTLQY
;
A
#
# COMPACT_ATOMS: atom_id res chain seq x y z
N MET A 1 12.08 -22.33 -10.33
CA MET A 1 11.13 -21.21 -10.28
C MET A 1 10.62 -21.10 -8.85
N MET A 2 11.03 -20.07 -8.11
CA MET A 2 10.51 -19.77 -6.77
C MET A 2 9.47 -18.67 -6.94
N THR A 3 8.21 -19.01 -6.69
CA THR A 3 7.17 -18.01 -6.45
C THR A 3 7.48 -17.29 -5.15
N PRO A 4 7.19 -15.99 -5.04
CA PRO A 4 7.33 -15.30 -3.77
C PRO A 4 6.26 -15.82 -2.82
N LYS A 5 6.68 -16.41 -1.71
CA LYS A 5 5.78 -16.75 -0.59
C LYS A 5 5.41 -15.44 0.11
N VAL A 6 4.41 -14.75 -0.42
CA VAL A 6 3.54 -13.99 0.48
C VAL A 6 3.00 -15.01 1.49
N ASN A 7 3.20 -14.79 2.78
CA ASN A 7 2.67 -15.69 3.82
C ASN A 7 1.14 -15.69 3.64
N GLU A 8 0.61 -16.75 3.02
CA GLU A 8 -0.70 -16.76 2.35
C GLU A 8 -1.85 -16.41 3.31
N ASP A 9 -1.63 -16.65 4.60
CA ASP A 9 -2.55 -16.35 5.70
C ASP A 9 -2.50 -14.88 6.14
N GLU A 10 -1.35 -14.20 6.11
CA GLU A 10 -1.24 -12.80 6.55
C GLU A 10 -1.94 -11.84 5.57
N LEU A 11 -1.79 -12.10 4.27
CA LEU A 11 -2.47 -11.29 3.26
C LEU A 11 -3.99 -11.48 3.33
N GLU A 12 -4.45 -12.72 3.52
CA GLU A 12 -5.89 -12.98 3.67
C GLU A 12 -6.46 -12.28 4.90
N LEU A 13 -5.76 -12.34 6.04
CA LEU A 13 -6.17 -11.63 7.26
C LEU A 13 -6.24 -10.11 7.05
N ALA A 14 -5.25 -9.53 6.36
CA ALA A 14 -5.23 -8.11 6.06
C ALA A 14 -6.38 -7.70 5.12
N LEU A 15 -6.63 -8.49 4.07
CA LEU A 15 -7.72 -8.26 3.13
C LEU A 15 -9.08 -8.40 3.81
N ALA A 16 -9.29 -9.46 4.58
CA ALA A 16 -10.54 -9.69 5.29
C ALA A 16 -10.85 -8.54 6.26
N LYS A 17 -9.84 -8.07 7.00
CA LYS A 17 -9.96 -6.94 7.94
C LYS A 17 -10.32 -5.63 7.24
N ALA A 18 -9.76 -5.36 6.06
CA ALA A 18 -10.00 -4.13 5.30
C ALA A 18 -11.20 -4.23 4.34
N SER A 19 -11.83 -5.40 4.20
CA SER A 19 -12.87 -5.59 3.18
C SER A 19 -14.23 -5.00 3.57
N MET A 20 -14.91 -4.46 2.56
CA MET A 20 -16.33 -4.14 2.61
C MET A 20 -17.16 -5.44 2.55
N GLY A 21 -18.46 -5.35 2.84
CA GLY A 21 -19.37 -6.52 2.84
C GLY A 21 -19.44 -7.30 1.52
N ASN A 22 -19.01 -6.69 0.40
CA ASN A 22 -18.93 -7.31 -0.93
C ASN A 22 -17.51 -7.75 -1.32
N LYS A 23 -16.59 -7.90 -0.35
CA LYS A 23 -15.17 -8.21 -0.56
C LYS A 23 -14.41 -7.17 -1.41
N THR A 24 -14.86 -5.91 -1.40
CA THR A 24 -14.10 -4.81 -2.01
C THR A 24 -13.14 -4.20 -0.99
N VAL A 25 -11.89 -3.95 -1.40
CA VAL A 25 -10.87 -3.31 -0.56
C VAL A 25 -10.32 -2.07 -1.29
N ILE A 26 -10.02 -0.99 -0.56
CA ILE A 26 -9.28 0.14 -1.11
C ILE A 26 -7.80 -0.10 -0.83
N ILE A 27 -6.98 -0.18 -1.87
CA ILE A 27 -5.55 -0.49 -1.75
C ILE A 27 -4.74 0.76 -2.09
N ALA A 28 -3.88 1.18 -1.16
CA ALA A 28 -2.90 2.23 -1.38
C ALA A 28 -1.49 1.67 -1.17
N MET A 29 -0.63 1.80 -2.18
CA MET A 29 0.78 1.44 -2.02
C MET A 29 1.59 2.59 -1.44
N MET A 30 2.46 2.27 -0.49
CA MET A 30 3.23 3.24 0.29
C MET A 30 4.71 2.86 0.34
N ASN A 31 5.59 3.84 0.20
CA ASN A 31 7.03 3.70 0.42
C ASN A 31 7.52 4.76 1.42
N ARG A 32 8.79 4.67 1.81
CA ARG A 32 9.47 5.56 2.75
C ARG A 32 9.31 7.04 2.40
N ALA A 33 9.44 7.40 1.12
CA ALA A 33 9.40 8.80 0.68
C ALA A 33 8.04 9.48 0.96
N TYR A 34 6.97 8.69 1.04
CA TYR A 34 5.61 9.18 1.32
C TYR A 34 5.20 9.02 2.79
N ALA A 35 5.95 8.22 3.56
CA ALA A 35 5.69 7.93 4.96
C ALA A 35 6.60 8.70 5.94
N GLU A 36 7.74 9.21 5.47
CA GLU A 36 8.63 10.08 6.25
C GLU A 36 8.34 11.56 5.97
N GLN A 37 8.63 12.37 6.99
CA GLN A 37 8.68 13.82 6.88
C GLN A 37 9.94 14.22 6.14
N ASP A 38 9.84 15.20 5.26
CA ASP A 38 11.02 15.92 4.78
C ASP A 38 11.45 16.93 5.86
N LEU A 39 12.74 17.30 5.90
CA LEU A 39 13.37 18.13 6.96
C LEU A 39 12.73 19.52 7.23
N LYS A 40 11.64 19.87 6.54
CA LYS A 40 10.99 21.19 6.54
C LYS A 40 9.49 21.17 6.87
N GLY A 41 8.85 20.03 7.11
CA GLY A 41 7.41 19.98 7.33
C GLY A 41 6.94 18.89 8.30
N ASP A 42 5.98 19.24 9.16
CA ASP A 42 5.41 18.34 10.16
C ASP A 42 4.42 17.31 9.55
N THR A 43 4.06 17.43 8.26
CA THR A 43 3.01 16.66 7.59
C THR A 43 3.58 15.82 6.44
N THR A 44 3.30 14.51 6.44
CA THR A 44 3.69 13.58 5.36
C THR A 44 2.62 13.50 4.27
N MET A 45 2.96 12.92 3.12
CA MET A 45 1.97 12.66 2.05
C MET A 45 0.84 11.76 2.54
N LEU A 46 1.19 10.75 3.34
CA LEU A 46 0.21 9.86 3.96
C LEU A 46 -0.74 10.63 4.87
N ASP A 47 -0.25 11.60 5.64
CA ASP A 47 -1.10 12.40 6.54
C ASP A 47 -2.12 13.21 5.73
N ILE A 48 -1.69 13.89 4.66
CA ILE A 48 -2.59 14.65 3.76
C ILE A 48 -3.62 13.71 3.13
N PHE A 49 -3.18 12.54 2.67
CA PHE A 49 -4.09 11.55 2.10
C PHE A 49 -5.15 11.09 3.11
N LEU A 50 -4.76 10.82 4.35
CA LEU A 50 -5.70 10.42 5.41
C LEU A 50 -6.63 11.56 5.83
N ASP A 51 -6.13 12.80 5.90
CA ASP A 51 -6.93 13.98 6.19
C ASP A 51 -8.02 14.21 5.15
N SER A 52 -7.78 13.83 3.89
CA SER A 52 -8.80 13.92 2.84
C SER A 52 -10.04 13.06 3.13
N PHE A 53 -9.88 11.89 3.76
CA PHE A 53 -11.02 11.07 4.21
C PHE A 53 -11.77 11.77 5.34
N TRP A 54 -11.04 12.36 6.29
CA TRP A 54 -11.61 13.05 7.44
C TRP A 54 -12.42 14.29 7.06
N LEU A 55 -11.94 15.06 6.07
CA LEU A 55 -12.62 16.24 5.56
C LEU A 55 -13.86 15.92 4.72
N GLY A 56 -13.96 14.69 4.21
CA GLY A 56 -15.12 14.23 3.47
C GLY A 56 -16.40 14.13 4.31
N ASP A 57 -17.50 13.81 3.63
CA ASP A 57 -18.77 13.49 4.26
C ASP A 57 -18.72 12.17 5.04
N GLU A 58 -19.82 11.80 5.70
CA GLU A 58 -19.87 10.62 6.57
C GLU A 58 -19.48 9.33 5.81
N GLU A 59 -19.93 9.19 4.57
CA GLU A 59 -19.64 8.02 3.75
C GLU A 59 -18.16 7.97 3.35
N THR A 60 -17.57 9.12 2.99
CA THR A 60 -16.14 9.22 2.68
C THR A 60 -15.28 8.86 3.89
N ARG A 61 -15.65 9.33 5.10
CA ARG A 61 -14.89 9.02 6.32
C ARG A 61 -14.83 7.52 6.61
N LYS A 62 -15.93 6.80 6.39
CA LYS A 62 -16.03 5.35 6.60
C LYS A 62 -15.09 4.56 5.66
N LEU A 63 -14.77 5.10 4.48
CA LEU A 63 -13.84 4.45 3.55
C LEU A 63 -12.44 4.24 4.15
N ARG A 64 -12.05 5.04 5.14
CA ARG A 64 -10.77 4.87 5.85
C ARG A 64 -10.63 3.48 6.49
N ASP A 65 -11.73 2.90 6.98
CA ASP A 65 -11.69 1.58 7.62
C ASP A 65 -11.50 0.44 6.60
N HIS A 66 -11.79 0.73 5.33
CA HIS A 66 -11.62 -0.17 4.20
C HIS A 66 -10.32 0.04 3.41
N LEU A 67 -9.45 0.91 3.92
CA LEU A 67 -8.15 1.21 3.34
C LEU A 67 -7.09 0.23 3.84
N LEU A 68 -6.47 -0.49 2.91
CA LEU A 68 -5.29 -1.31 3.11
C LEU A 68 -4.05 -0.58 2.56
N ILE A 69 -3.15 -0.19 3.46
CA ILE A 69 -1.84 0.32 3.10
C ILE A 69 -0.91 -0.87 2.83
N VAL A 70 -0.43 -0.96 1.60
CA VAL A 70 0.58 -1.94 1.17
C VAL A 70 1.94 -1.26 1.21
N ALA A 71 2.70 -1.52 2.26
CA ALA A 71 4.03 -0.95 2.47
C ALA A 71 5.10 -1.79 1.75
N VAL A 72 5.93 -1.14 0.93
CA VAL A 72 7.02 -1.79 0.18
C VAL A 72 8.37 -1.75 0.90
N ASP A 73 8.44 -1.07 2.04
CA ASP A 73 9.62 -1.03 2.90
C ASP A 73 9.22 -0.93 4.38
N GLN A 74 10.20 -1.17 5.26
CA GLN A 74 9.98 -1.22 6.70
C GLN A 74 9.51 0.12 7.28
N THR A 75 10.03 1.24 6.79
CA THR A 75 9.68 2.57 7.32
C THR A 75 8.20 2.88 7.06
N ALA A 76 7.74 2.63 5.83
CA ALA A 76 6.33 2.78 5.49
C ALA A 76 5.42 1.85 6.31
N TYR A 77 5.88 0.63 6.56
CA TYR A 77 5.12 -0.34 7.36
C TYR A 77 5.01 0.11 8.82
N ASP A 78 6.11 0.56 9.42
CA ASP A 78 6.14 1.05 10.80
C ASP A 78 5.25 2.30 10.96
N ARG A 79 5.27 3.23 10.00
CA ARG A 79 4.39 4.40 10.00
C ARG A 79 2.92 3.99 9.92
N CYS A 80 2.59 3.04 9.05
CA CYS A 80 1.23 2.52 8.93
C CYS A 80 0.73 1.90 10.26
N GLN A 81 1.57 1.09 10.90
CA GLN A 81 1.28 0.46 12.18
C GLN A 81 1.12 1.50 13.30
N PHE A 82 2.00 2.51 13.33
CA PHE A 82 1.92 3.63 14.27
C PHE A 82 0.58 4.37 14.18
N LEU A 83 0.07 4.59 12.96
CA LEU A 83 -1.22 5.21 12.71
C LEU A 83 -2.42 4.27 12.87
N ARG A 84 -2.20 3.01 13.26
CA ARG A 84 -3.22 1.97 13.49
C ARG A 84 -4.14 1.74 12.28
N LEU A 85 -3.57 1.79 11.08
CA LEU A 85 -4.29 1.50 9.83
C LEU A 85 -4.30 -0.02 9.56
N ASN A 86 -4.99 -0.45 8.50
CA ASN A 86 -4.77 -1.80 7.97
C ASN A 86 -3.49 -1.79 7.14
N CYS A 87 -2.52 -2.60 7.54
CA CYS A 87 -1.17 -2.59 6.97
C CYS A 87 -0.80 -3.98 6.47
N PHE A 88 -0.23 -4.05 5.27
CA PHE A 88 0.39 -5.25 4.74
C PHE A 88 1.78 -4.93 4.23
N ARG A 89 2.80 -5.71 4.67
CA ARG A 89 4.17 -5.53 4.19
C ARG A 89 4.36 -6.39 2.95
N LEU A 90 4.52 -5.75 1.80
CA LEU A 90 4.85 -6.46 0.57
C LEU A 90 6.33 -6.80 0.61
N GLU A 91 6.64 -8.08 0.86
CA GLU A 91 8.04 -8.53 0.81
C GLU A 91 8.60 -8.36 -0.59
N THR A 92 9.86 -7.95 -0.65
CA THR A 92 10.57 -7.76 -1.91
C THR A 92 11.87 -8.54 -1.82
N ASP A 93 12.02 -9.54 -2.67
CA ASP A 93 13.18 -10.46 -2.65
C ASP A 93 14.47 -9.73 -3.05
N GLY A 94 15.07 -8.98 -2.11
CA GLY A 94 16.34 -8.28 -2.27
C GLY A 94 16.31 -7.04 -3.16
N VAL A 95 15.13 -6.57 -3.59
CA VAL A 95 15.01 -5.32 -4.36
C VAL A 95 14.74 -4.17 -3.39
N ASP A 96 15.65 -3.21 -3.32
CA ASP A 96 15.48 -1.98 -2.55
C ASP A 96 14.62 -0.97 -3.33
N PHE A 97 13.46 -0.61 -2.77
CA PHE A 97 12.48 0.33 -3.34
C PHE A 97 12.73 1.78 -2.90
N ARG A 98 13.82 2.05 -2.17
CA ARG A 98 14.13 3.37 -1.60
C ARG A 98 14.62 4.44 -2.60
N GLY A 99 14.56 4.20 -3.91
CA GLY A 99 15.03 5.17 -4.90
C GLY A 99 14.38 5.03 -6.27
N GLU A 100 14.36 6.13 -7.02
CA GLU A 100 13.95 6.17 -8.43
C GLU A 100 14.75 5.14 -9.23
N LYS A 101 14.06 4.22 -9.89
CA LYS A 101 14.70 3.23 -10.78
C LYS A 101 14.68 3.78 -12.19
N LEU A 102 15.81 3.61 -12.87
CA LEU A 102 15.96 4.00 -14.27
C LEU A 102 14.85 3.33 -15.08
N PHE A 103 14.08 4.12 -15.83
CA PHE A 103 12.96 3.64 -16.62
C PHE A 103 13.40 2.45 -17.50
N MET A 104 12.62 1.36 -17.48
CA MET A 104 12.89 0.08 -18.17
C MET A 104 14.09 -0.74 -17.67
N SER A 105 14.77 -0.35 -16.58
CA SER A 105 15.75 -1.21 -15.92
C SER A 105 15.13 -2.53 -15.43
N GLN A 106 15.96 -3.55 -15.23
CA GLN A 106 15.50 -4.84 -14.73
C GLN A 106 14.86 -4.70 -13.34
N GLU A 107 15.37 -3.78 -12.52
CA GLU A 107 14.81 -3.39 -11.23
C GLU A 107 13.45 -2.70 -11.36
N PHE A 108 13.29 -1.78 -12.32
CA PHE A 108 12.01 -1.12 -12.62
C PHE A 108 10.96 -2.14 -13.07
N ILE A 109 11.34 -3.06 -13.96
CA ILE A 109 10.48 -4.14 -14.45
C ILE A 109 10.08 -5.05 -13.28
N LYS A 110 11.02 -5.50 -12.46
CA LYS A 110 10.73 -6.31 -11.26
C LYS A 110 9.78 -5.60 -10.29
N MET A 111 9.98 -4.30 -10.05
CA MET A 111 9.12 -3.47 -9.21
C MET A 111 7.69 -3.40 -9.75
N MET A 112 7.52 -3.10 -11.03
CA MET A 112 6.21 -3.01 -11.68
C MET A 112 5.49 -4.36 -11.70
N TRP A 113 6.21 -5.45 -12.00
CA TRP A 113 5.63 -6.79 -11.95
C TRP A 113 5.25 -7.19 -10.53
N ARG A 114 6.00 -6.78 -9.49
CA ARG A 114 5.64 -7.13 -8.12
C ARG A 114 4.29 -6.53 -7.71
N ARG A 115 4.06 -5.26 -8.06
CA ARG A 115 2.75 -4.61 -7.88
C ARG A 115 1.65 -5.36 -8.61
N THR A 116 1.85 -5.63 -9.91
CA THR A 116 0.85 -6.32 -10.73
C THR A 116 0.55 -7.73 -10.21
N LEU A 117 1.58 -8.47 -9.79
CA LEU A 117 1.45 -9.82 -9.23
C LEU A 117 0.72 -9.80 -7.88
N PHE A 118 0.99 -8.81 -7.03
CA PHE A 118 0.23 -8.62 -5.79
C PHE A 118 -1.25 -8.38 -6.07
N LEU A 119 -1.58 -7.44 -6.97
CA LEU A 119 -2.97 -7.16 -7.34
C LEU A 119 -3.65 -8.38 -7.98
N LEU A 120 -2.93 -9.16 -8.78
CA LEU A 120 -3.42 -10.42 -9.33
C LEU A 120 -3.73 -11.45 -8.22
N ASP A 121 -2.90 -11.52 -7.18
CA ASP A 121 -3.14 -12.42 -6.04
C ASP A 121 -4.41 -12.03 -5.26
N VAL A 122 -4.64 -10.73 -5.07
CA VAL A 122 -5.89 -10.20 -4.49
C VAL A 122 -7.12 -10.66 -5.30
N LEU A 123 -7.07 -10.57 -6.63
CA LEU A 123 -8.16 -11.05 -7.50
C LEU A 123 -8.36 -12.56 -7.42
N LYS A 124 -7.26 -13.35 -7.39
CA LYS A 124 -7.33 -14.81 -7.28
C LYS A 124 -8.00 -15.27 -5.98
N ARG A 125 -7.90 -14.47 -4.92
CA ARG A 125 -8.58 -14.69 -3.62
C ARG A 125 -10.06 -14.29 -3.62
N GLY A 126 -10.55 -13.74 -4.73
CA GLY A 126 -11.95 -13.34 -4.90
C GLY A 126 -12.31 -11.99 -4.31
N TYR A 127 -11.30 -11.14 -4.05
CA TYR A 127 -11.52 -9.75 -3.67
C TYR A 127 -11.60 -8.86 -4.91
N SER A 128 -12.45 -7.84 -4.85
CA SER A 128 -12.38 -6.69 -5.76
C SER A 128 -11.57 -5.58 -5.11
N PHE A 129 -10.98 -4.68 -5.90
CA PHE A 129 -10.25 -3.56 -5.31
C PHE A 129 -10.40 -2.26 -6.08
N VAL A 130 -10.34 -1.15 -5.34
CA VAL A 130 -10.01 0.17 -5.86
C VAL A 130 -8.55 0.41 -5.55
N PHE A 131 -7.75 0.73 -6.56
CA PHE A 131 -6.33 0.96 -6.40
C PHE A 131 -6.01 2.45 -6.52
N THR A 132 -5.32 2.99 -5.52
CA THR A 132 -4.80 4.35 -5.55
C THR A 132 -3.28 4.34 -5.39
N LEU A 133 -2.62 5.20 -6.15
CA LEU A 133 -1.21 5.51 -5.98
C LEU A 133 -1.12 6.81 -5.20
N VAL A 134 -0.50 6.75 -4.03
CA VAL A 134 -0.12 7.96 -3.31
C VAL A 134 1.10 8.54 -4.02
N THR A 135 0.88 9.40 -5.01
CA THR A 135 1.94 10.13 -5.72
C THR A 135 1.58 11.61 -5.79
N LEU A 136 2.44 12.48 -5.26
CA LEU A 136 2.72 13.75 -5.94
C LEU A 136 3.99 13.51 -6.75
N GLN A 137 3.86 13.47 -8.07
CA GLN A 137 5.01 13.66 -8.95
C GLN A 137 5.09 15.16 -9.23
N TYR A 138 6.19 15.79 -8.82
CA TYR A 138 6.71 17.00 -9.46
C TYR A 138 8.00 16.63 -10.17
#